data_AF-I7M225-F1
#
_entry.id   AF-I7M225-F1
#
_cell.length_a   1.000
_cell.length_b   1.000
_cell.length_c   1.000
_cell.angle_alpha   90.00
_cell.angle_beta   90.00
_cell.angle_gamma   90.00
#
_symmetry.space_group_name_H-M   'P 1'
#
loop_
_entity.id
_entity.type
_entity.pdbx_description
1 polymer ?
#
loop_
_entity_poly.entity_id
_entity_poly.type
_entity_poly.pdbx_seq_one_letter_code
_entity_poly.pdbx_strand_id
1 'polypeptide(L)'
;MEKIFEQQTMYCKEHTGNKISYFKINFQGLDSEIFRCGQCALEDSSIKDYLNIESINNSQDDYIFSNWPPICNQKLTDELKQLFKNYVDIEYKIESQFKDLTNEILQAIELKKKEVLNVCSSLKVEKELISRIYNQISSKDELKKILNSDSCIELYKSDLIEFLKKKHEEKESNNLQFQLMIEKIKRYQDIPQIFNFCSIKTQFSQQLNKLDDQIKEYDFFRENINEMQNQLDILIKNKLNEEIQDFDYHFNCFAKGLWKNSENQDFDIFQTIKSTNIYFSKQNQIKLLRGKEQFGSDSKSQDIKVTQHSNQNVISVYKNQEIDFGEIYFKHELSKNKKYTIRFKFNDEGGKYIIIGLINKNNLNGLLSLTKQGKSFCFQSPNHGGNIVKGDYFYTIKKGFTLQMNIDIESKQIQYLDFPLKTSINQLQNEFLLDSESIYYLTIQFGKQTKQIPFETVIDIIHFEEIEKI
;
A
#
# COMPACT_ATOMS: atom_id res chain seq x y z
N MET A 1 3.68 -32.54 0.23
CA MET A 1 2.85 -33.68 0.65
C MET A 1 1.45 -33.44 0.09
N GLU A 2 1.21 -33.92 -1.12
CA GLU A 2 -0.11 -33.94 -1.75
C GLU A 2 -0.99 -34.91 -0.97
N LYS A 3 -2.09 -34.41 -0.38
CA LYS A 3 -3.14 -35.30 0.12
C LYS A 3 -3.90 -35.83 -1.09
N ILE A 4 -3.54 -37.03 -1.52
CA ILE A 4 -4.38 -37.85 -2.38
C ILE A 4 -5.64 -38.18 -1.55
N PHE A 5 -6.72 -37.44 -1.77
CA PHE A 5 -8.05 -37.90 -1.38
C PHE A 5 -8.41 -39.04 -2.32
N GLU A 6 -8.26 -40.29 -1.87
CA GLU A 6 -8.93 -41.42 -2.52
C GLU A 6 -10.43 -41.14 -2.50
N GLN A 7 -10.99 -40.74 -3.65
CA GLN A 7 -12.43 -40.59 -3.80
C GLN A 7 -13.07 -41.97 -3.60
N GLN A 8 -13.71 -42.17 -2.46
CA GLN A 8 -14.64 -43.27 -2.28
C GLN A 8 -15.69 -43.16 -3.39
N THR A 9 -15.67 -44.10 -4.34
CA THR A 9 -16.59 -44.11 -5.47
C THR A 9 -17.96 -44.56 -4.97
N MET A 10 -18.84 -43.59 -4.74
CA MET A 10 -20.22 -43.87 -4.33
C MET A 10 -21.10 -44.18 -5.55
N TYR A 11 -21.93 -45.22 -5.43
CA TYR A 11 -22.87 -45.66 -6.47
C TYR A 11 -24.31 -45.29 -6.09
N CYS A 12 -25.13 -45.07 -7.09
CA CYS A 12 -26.55 -44.77 -6.92
C CYS A 12 -27.32 -45.98 -6.38
N LYS A 13 -28.28 -45.73 -5.46
CA LYS A 13 -29.12 -46.79 -4.88
C LYS A 13 -30.28 -47.19 -5.78
N GLU A 14 -30.81 -46.26 -6.58
CA GLU A 14 -31.94 -46.49 -7.50
C GLU A 14 -31.49 -47.12 -8.82
N HIS A 15 -30.34 -46.69 -9.36
CA HIS A 15 -29.75 -47.27 -10.58
C HIS A 15 -28.43 -47.97 -10.27
N THR A 16 -28.50 -49.27 -9.99
CA THR A 16 -27.35 -50.11 -9.67
C THR A 16 -26.26 -50.04 -10.74
N GLY A 17 -25.02 -49.75 -10.33
CA GLY A 17 -23.86 -49.66 -11.24
C GLY A 17 -23.58 -48.24 -11.74
N ASN A 18 -24.53 -47.31 -11.59
CA ASN A 18 -24.30 -45.91 -11.95
C ASN A 18 -23.56 -45.17 -10.84
N LYS A 19 -22.54 -44.42 -11.20
CA LYS A 19 -21.80 -43.55 -10.26
C LYS A 19 -22.63 -42.30 -9.93
N ILE A 20 -22.50 -41.84 -8.69
CA ILE A 20 -23.05 -40.55 -8.28
C ILE A 20 -22.32 -39.43 -9.02
N SER A 21 -23.07 -38.51 -9.61
CA SER A 21 -22.52 -37.40 -10.39
C SER A 21 -23.23 -36.07 -10.11
N TYR A 22 -24.33 -36.07 -9.36
CA TYR A 22 -25.12 -34.90 -9.02
C TYR A 22 -25.51 -34.89 -7.54
N PHE A 23 -25.79 -33.71 -7.01
CA PHE A 23 -26.59 -33.55 -5.79
C PHE A 23 -27.79 -32.64 -6.02
N LYS A 24 -28.88 -32.89 -5.30
CA LYS A 24 -30.12 -32.09 -5.34
C LYS A 24 -30.00 -30.88 -4.40
N ILE A 25 -30.25 -29.69 -4.92
CA ILE A 25 -30.14 -28.40 -4.21
C ILE A 25 -31.42 -28.10 -3.42
N ASN A 26 -32.58 -28.40 -3.99
CA ASN A 26 -33.87 -28.16 -3.36
C ASN A 26 -34.28 -29.37 -2.49
N PHE A 27 -34.00 -29.28 -1.19
CA PHE A 27 -34.23 -30.33 -0.21
C PHE A 27 -35.51 -30.04 0.60
N GLN A 28 -36.53 -30.89 0.46
CA GLN A 28 -37.83 -30.71 1.12
C GLN A 28 -38.13 -31.72 2.24
N GLY A 29 -37.16 -32.52 2.71
CA GLY A 29 -37.40 -33.40 3.86
C GLY A 29 -36.26 -34.35 4.22
N LEU A 30 -36.22 -34.75 5.49
CA LEU A 30 -35.16 -35.55 6.16
C LEU A 30 -34.84 -36.90 5.50
N ASP A 31 -35.76 -37.49 4.73
CA ASP A 31 -35.61 -38.84 4.15
C ASP A 31 -35.29 -38.86 2.65
N SER A 32 -35.09 -37.69 2.01
CA SER A 32 -34.77 -37.64 0.57
C SER A 32 -33.27 -37.84 0.31
N GLU A 33 -32.92 -38.76 -0.58
CA GLU A 33 -31.52 -38.99 -0.96
C GLU A 33 -30.97 -37.80 -1.78
N ILE A 34 -29.97 -37.12 -1.22
CA ILE A 34 -29.36 -35.91 -1.78
C ILE A 34 -28.51 -36.23 -3.02
N PHE A 35 -27.83 -37.36 -3.02
CA PHE A 35 -26.89 -37.76 -4.07
C PHE A 35 -27.56 -38.61 -5.15
N ARG A 36 -27.38 -38.23 -6.42
CA ARG A 36 -28.04 -38.84 -7.57
C ARG A 36 -27.05 -39.14 -8.70
N CYS A 37 -27.32 -40.18 -9.49
CA CYS A 37 -26.62 -40.38 -10.75
C CYS A 37 -27.25 -39.56 -11.88
N GLY A 38 -26.61 -39.52 -13.05
CA GLY A 38 -27.16 -38.82 -14.22
C GLY A 38 -28.53 -39.33 -14.65
N GLN A 39 -28.80 -40.63 -14.49
CA GLN A 39 -30.11 -41.20 -14.84
C GLN A 39 -31.23 -40.68 -13.93
N CYS A 40 -31.00 -40.65 -12.61
CA CYS A 40 -31.93 -40.03 -11.66
C CYS A 40 -32.22 -38.56 -11.99
N ALA A 41 -31.20 -37.78 -12.38
CA ALA A 41 -31.37 -36.36 -12.69
C ALA A 41 -32.17 -36.12 -13.98
N LEU A 42 -32.11 -37.06 -14.93
CA LEU A 42 -32.89 -37.02 -16.18
C LEU A 42 -34.34 -37.49 -15.98
N GLU A 43 -34.56 -38.43 -15.06
CA GLU A 43 -35.89 -38.94 -14.72
C GLU A 43 -36.68 -37.97 -13.82
N ASP A 44 -36.01 -37.03 -13.13
CA ASP A 44 -36.65 -35.97 -12.36
C ASP A 44 -37.12 -34.82 -13.29
N SER A 45 -38.36 -34.38 -13.08
CA SER A 45 -38.98 -33.26 -13.80
C SER A 45 -38.26 -31.91 -13.65
N SER A 46 -37.44 -31.73 -12.60
CA SER A 46 -36.76 -30.47 -12.30
C SER A 46 -35.24 -30.61 -12.31
N ILE A 47 -34.66 -30.80 -13.50
CA ILE A 47 -33.20 -30.88 -13.67
C ILE A 47 -32.45 -29.63 -13.18
N LYS A 48 -33.14 -28.48 -13.11
CA LYS A 48 -32.61 -27.21 -12.59
C LYS A 48 -32.29 -27.25 -11.10
N ASP A 49 -32.84 -28.21 -10.37
CA ASP A 49 -32.57 -28.41 -8.95
C ASP A 49 -31.33 -29.28 -8.70
N TYR A 50 -30.59 -29.66 -9.74
CA TYR A 50 -29.41 -30.51 -9.63
C TYR A 50 -28.13 -29.77 -9.97
N LEU A 51 -27.06 -30.07 -9.24
CA LEU A 51 -25.73 -29.57 -9.53
C LEU A 51 -24.77 -30.73 -9.76
N ASN A 52 -24.00 -30.64 -10.86
CA ASN A 52 -23.06 -31.68 -11.25
C ASN A 52 -21.75 -31.53 -10.45
N ILE A 53 -21.32 -32.61 -9.79
CA ILE A 53 -20.16 -32.60 -8.89
C ILE A 53 -18.86 -32.33 -9.65
N GLU A 54 -18.71 -32.94 -10.83
CA GLU A 54 -17.52 -32.75 -11.67
C GLU A 54 -17.43 -31.31 -12.19
N SER A 55 -18.57 -30.68 -12.50
CA SER A 55 -18.64 -29.28 -12.92
C SER A 55 -18.20 -28.32 -11.80
N ILE A 56 -18.40 -28.66 -10.52
CA ILE A 56 -17.87 -27.89 -9.38
C ILE A 56 -16.37 -28.08 -9.25
N ASN A 57 -15.91 -29.33 -9.30
CA ASN A 57 -14.50 -29.63 -9.12
C ASN A 57 -13.63 -29.03 -10.23
N ASN A 58 -14.20 -28.87 -11.43
CA ASN A 58 -13.52 -28.34 -12.61
C ASN A 58 -13.85 -26.86 -12.88
N SER A 59 -14.77 -26.23 -12.15
CA SER A 59 -15.08 -24.81 -12.33
C SER A 59 -13.93 -23.94 -11.83
N GLN A 60 -13.68 -22.84 -12.55
CA GLN A 60 -12.83 -21.76 -12.08
C GLN A 60 -13.58 -20.90 -11.05
N ASP A 61 -12.85 -20.16 -10.22
CA ASP A 61 -13.41 -19.33 -9.15
C ASP A 61 -14.37 -18.23 -9.66
N ASP A 62 -14.26 -17.85 -10.94
CA ASP A 62 -15.08 -16.84 -11.60
C ASP A 62 -16.35 -17.40 -12.27
N TYR A 63 -16.56 -18.72 -12.21
CA TYR A 63 -17.72 -19.36 -12.81
C TYR A 63 -18.94 -19.33 -11.87
N ILE A 64 -20.00 -18.62 -12.29
CA ILE A 64 -21.24 -18.50 -11.52
C ILE A 64 -22.26 -19.57 -11.93
N PHE A 65 -22.55 -20.50 -11.01
CA PHE A 65 -23.59 -21.50 -11.19
C PHE A 65 -24.99 -20.87 -11.24
N SER A 66 -25.83 -21.35 -12.15
CA SER A 66 -27.18 -20.79 -12.38
C SER A 66 -28.16 -21.03 -11.23
N ASN A 67 -27.91 -22.06 -10.46
CA ASN A 67 -28.79 -22.61 -9.43
C ASN A 67 -28.08 -22.73 -8.06
N TRP A 68 -26.87 -22.18 -7.93
CA TRP A 68 -26.12 -22.15 -6.68
C TRP A 68 -25.41 -20.80 -6.46
N PRO A 69 -25.52 -20.18 -5.26
CA PRO A 69 -26.35 -20.63 -4.13
C PRO A 69 -27.86 -20.57 -4.47
N PRO A 70 -28.71 -21.35 -3.79
CA PRO A 70 -30.15 -21.27 -3.98
C PRO A 70 -30.64 -19.90 -3.52
N ILE A 71 -31.07 -19.07 -4.46
CA ILE A 71 -31.59 -17.72 -4.18
C ILE A 71 -33.01 -17.56 -4.70
N CYS A 72 -33.83 -16.79 -3.99
CA CYS A 72 -35.23 -16.55 -4.37
C CYS A 72 -35.37 -15.61 -5.58
N ASN A 73 -34.33 -14.80 -5.89
CA ASN A 73 -34.38 -13.79 -6.94
C ASN A 73 -33.39 -14.11 -8.07
N GLN A 74 -33.87 -14.81 -9.10
CA GLN A 74 -33.05 -15.22 -10.24
C GLN A 74 -32.41 -14.03 -10.99
N LYS A 75 -33.01 -12.82 -10.93
CA LYS A 75 -32.43 -11.63 -11.57
C LYS A 75 -31.05 -11.30 -11.02
N LEU A 76 -30.80 -11.56 -9.74
CA LEU A 76 -29.50 -11.32 -9.11
C LEU A 76 -28.42 -12.24 -9.70
N THR A 77 -28.74 -13.52 -9.95
CA THR A 77 -27.81 -14.45 -10.59
C THR A 77 -27.47 -14.00 -12.01
N ASP A 78 -28.46 -13.50 -12.75
CA ASP A 78 -28.26 -13.04 -14.12
C ASP A 78 -27.43 -11.74 -14.16
N GLU A 79 -27.68 -10.80 -13.24
CA GLU A 79 -26.88 -9.58 -13.07
C GLU A 79 -25.42 -9.91 -12.69
N LEU A 80 -25.20 -10.82 -11.74
CA LEU A 80 -23.85 -11.26 -11.37
C LEU A 80 -23.10 -11.89 -12.55
N LYS A 81 -23.76 -12.77 -13.31
CA LYS A 81 -23.18 -13.36 -14.52
C LYS A 81 -22.79 -12.31 -15.55
N GLN A 82 -23.62 -11.28 -15.73
CA GLN A 82 -23.29 -10.17 -16.63
C GLN A 82 -22.10 -9.37 -16.13
N LEU A 83 -21.99 -9.11 -14.83
CA LEU A 83 -20.85 -8.39 -14.24
C LEU A 83 -19.54 -9.14 -14.41
N PHE A 84 -19.52 -10.46 -14.18
CA PHE A 84 -18.33 -11.30 -14.38
C PHE A 84 -17.95 -11.40 -15.86
N LYS A 85 -18.94 -11.53 -16.75
CA LYS A 85 -18.69 -11.60 -18.20
C LYS A 85 -18.17 -10.28 -18.79
N ASN A 86 -18.65 -9.16 -18.26
CA ASN A 86 -18.28 -7.82 -18.71
C ASN A 86 -17.15 -7.21 -17.86
N TYR A 87 -16.44 -8.02 -17.06
CA TYR A 87 -15.33 -7.56 -16.25
C TYR A 87 -14.18 -7.15 -17.18
N VAL A 88 -14.05 -5.85 -17.40
CA VAL A 88 -12.95 -5.25 -18.15
C VAL A 88 -11.80 -5.00 -17.18
N ASP A 89 -10.59 -5.28 -17.60
CA ASP A 89 -9.38 -4.90 -16.88
C ASP A 89 -9.34 -3.38 -16.69
N ILE A 90 -9.64 -2.94 -15.46
CA ILE A 90 -9.70 -1.54 -15.08
C ILE A 90 -8.30 -0.91 -15.17
N GLU A 91 -7.25 -1.67 -14.85
CA GLU A 91 -5.87 -1.19 -14.92
C GLU A 91 -5.52 -0.82 -16.36
N TYR A 92 -5.79 -1.73 -17.30
CA TYR A 92 -5.60 -1.47 -18.73
C TYR A 92 -6.38 -0.22 -19.22
N LYS A 93 -7.62 -0.04 -18.76
CA LYS A 93 -8.43 1.12 -19.15
C LYS A 93 -7.86 2.43 -18.63
N ILE A 94 -7.39 2.45 -17.37
CA ILE A 94 -6.74 3.62 -16.77
C ILE A 94 -5.43 3.92 -17.52
N GLU A 95 -4.61 2.91 -17.77
CA GLU A 95 -3.36 3.06 -18.53
C GLU A 95 -3.61 3.65 -19.92
N SER A 96 -4.62 3.14 -20.64
CA SER A 96 -5.00 3.67 -21.95
C SER A 96 -5.42 5.15 -21.87
N GLN A 97 -6.22 5.52 -20.87
CA GLN A 97 -6.67 6.90 -20.70
C GLN A 97 -5.51 7.87 -20.42
N PHE A 98 -4.57 7.48 -19.55
CA PHE A 98 -3.36 8.28 -19.29
C PHE A 98 -2.47 8.39 -20.52
N LYS A 99 -2.35 7.30 -21.29
CA LYS A 99 -1.58 7.28 -22.53
C LYS A 99 -2.19 8.21 -23.57
N ASP A 100 -3.50 8.16 -23.77
CA ASP A 100 -4.22 9.03 -24.71
C ASP A 100 -4.08 10.50 -24.32
N LEU A 101 -4.32 10.83 -23.04
CA LEU A 101 -4.15 12.19 -22.52
C LEU A 101 -2.71 12.71 -22.72
N THR A 102 -1.71 11.87 -22.44
CA THR A 102 -0.29 12.22 -22.61
C THR A 102 0.02 12.54 -24.08
N ASN A 103 -0.48 11.70 -25.00
CA ASN A 103 -0.27 11.89 -26.43
C ASN A 103 -0.92 13.20 -26.91
N GLU A 104 -2.15 13.49 -26.48
CA GLU A 104 -2.85 14.72 -26.85
C GLU A 104 -2.12 15.98 -26.36
N ILE A 105 -1.65 15.97 -25.10
CA ILE A 105 -0.89 17.09 -24.53
C ILE A 105 0.42 17.30 -25.28
N LEU A 106 1.18 16.23 -25.55
CA LEU A 106 2.44 16.32 -26.29
C LEU A 106 2.23 16.88 -27.69
N GLN A 107 1.19 16.43 -28.40
CA GLN A 107 0.84 16.96 -29.71
C GLN A 107 0.49 18.45 -29.64
N ALA A 108 -0.31 18.87 -28.66
CA ALA A 108 -0.68 20.27 -28.47
C ALA A 108 0.55 21.15 -28.17
N ILE A 109 1.47 20.68 -27.33
CA ILE A 109 2.72 21.38 -27.01
C ILE A 109 3.59 21.53 -28.26
N GLU A 110 3.80 20.47 -29.03
CA GLU A 110 4.65 20.54 -30.23
C GLU A 110 4.03 21.43 -31.32
N LEU A 111 2.71 21.39 -31.50
CA LEU A 111 2.00 22.31 -32.40
C LEU A 111 2.21 23.77 -31.98
N LYS A 112 2.01 24.10 -30.70
CA LYS A 112 2.20 25.47 -30.20
C LYS A 112 3.65 25.93 -30.24
N LYS A 113 4.60 25.04 -29.93
CA LYS A 113 6.03 25.30 -30.10
C LYS A 113 6.35 25.65 -31.55
N LYS A 114 5.83 24.91 -32.52
CA LYS A 114 6.03 25.20 -33.95
C LYS A 114 5.45 26.56 -34.35
N GLU A 115 4.25 26.90 -33.88
CA GLU A 115 3.65 28.23 -34.10
C GLU A 115 4.52 29.35 -33.53
N VAL A 116 4.98 29.21 -32.28
CA VAL A 116 5.84 30.21 -31.62
C VAL A 116 7.18 30.37 -32.35
N LEU A 117 7.82 29.26 -32.72
CA LEU A 117 9.08 29.29 -33.48
C LEU A 117 8.90 29.95 -34.85
N ASN A 118 7.76 29.73 -35.53
CA ASN A 118 7.47 30.39 -36.80
C ASN A 118 7.33 31.92 -36.62
N VAL A 119 6.66 32.36 -35.55
CA VAL A 119 6.55 33.80 -35.21
C VAL A 119 7.93 34.39 -34.88
N CYS A 120 8.76 33.69 -34.10
CA CYS A 120 10.12 34.15 -33.81
C CYS A 120 10.98 34.21 -35.08
N SER A 121 10.81 33.26 -35.99
CA SER A 121 11.56 33.19 -37.25
C SER A 121 11.19 34.34 -38.20
N SER A 122 9.91 34.74 -38.27
CA SER A 122 9.49 35.88 -39.09
C SER A 122 9.91 37.24 -38.51
N LEU A 123 10.17 37.31 -37.21
CA LEU A 123 10.63 38.51 -36.51
C LEU A 123 12.15 38.59 -36.37
N LYS A 124 12.88 37.59 -36.85
CA LYS A 124 14.34 37.50 -36.72
C LYS A 124 15.01 38.72 -37.34
N VAL A 125 15.63 39.54 -36.50
CA VAL A 125 16.49 40.63 -36.96
C VAL A 125 17.90 40.07 -37.17
N GLU A 126 18.29 39.90 -38.42
CA GLU A 126 19.63 39.44 -38.78
C GLU A 126 20.70 40.48 -38.42
N LYS A 127 21.81 40.01 -37.84
CA LYS A 127 22.96 40.85 -37.51
C LYS A 127 23.54 41.51 -38.77
N GLU A 128 23.45 40.86 -39.93
CA GLU A 128 23.85 41.43 -41.20
C GLU A 128 22.97 42.61 -41.63
N LEU A 129 21.67 42.58 -41.33
CA LEU A 129 20.77 43.70 -41.62
C LEU A 129 21.09 44.90 -40.72
N ILE A 130 21.32 44.65 -39.43
CA ILE A 130 21.77 45.66 -38.45
C ILE A 130 23.06 46.33 -38.94
N SER A 131 24.03 45.50 -39.34
CA SER A 131 25.34 45.99 -39.81
C SER A 131 25.20 46.78 -41.12
N ARG A 132 24.34 46.35 -42.04
CA ARG A 132 24.05 47.08 -43.28
C ARG A 132 23.44 48.45 -43.02
N ILE A 133 22.41 48.52 -42.17
CA ILE A 133 21.75 49.78 -41.83
C ILE A 133 22.75 50.73 -41.16
N TYR A 134 23.55 50.25 -40.21
CA TYR A 134 24.59 51.06 -39.58
C TYR A 134 25.61 51.58 -40.60
N ASN A 135 26.11 50.72 -41.49
CA ASN A 135 27.09 51.11 -42.51
C ASN A 135 26.51 52.12 -43.51
N GLN A 136 25.22 52.02 -43.84
CA GLN A 136 24.51 52.99 -44.68
C GLN A 136 24.37 54.35 -43.97
N ILE A 137 23.87 54.39 -42.73
CA ILE A 137 23.69 55.64 -41.97
C ILE A 137 25.03 56.34 -41.74
N SER A 138 26.05 55.57 -41.34
CA SER A 138 27.39 56.10 -41.10
C SER A 138 28.13 56.50 -42.40
N SER A 139 27.62 56.11 -43.58
CA SER A 139 28.33 56.22 -44.86
C SER A 139 29.78 55.71 -44.77
N LYS A 140 30.00 54.61 -44.05
CA LYS A 140 31.35 54.13 -43.71
C LYS A 140 32.25 53.92 -44.92
N ASP A 141 31.69 53.45 -46.03
CA ASP A 141 32.46 53.21 -47.25
C ASP A 141 32.79 54.51 -48.01
N GLU A 142 31.95 55.54 -47.89
CA GLU A 142 32.24 56.88 -48.42
C GLU A 142 33.40 57.51 -47.65
N LEU A 143 33.38 57.41 -46.31
CA LEU A 143 34.49 57.84 -45.47
C LEU A 143 35.80 57.10 -45.81
N LYS A 144 35.74 55.78 -46.03
CA LYS A 144 36.92 55.00 -46.47
C LYS A 144 37.45 55.48 -47.81
N LYS A 145 36.59 55.83 -48.78
CA LYS A 145 37.02 56.33 -50.09
C LYS A 145 37.77 57.66 -49.98
N ILE A 146 37.30 58.56 -49.13
CA ILE A 146 37.97 59.85 -48.86
C ILE A 146 39.36 59.58 -48.26
N LEU A 147 39.45 58.69 -47.26
CA LEU A 147 40.69 58.38 -46.55
C LEU A 147 41.69 57.55 -47.36
N ASN A 148 41.22 56.73 -48.31
CA ASN A 148 42.06 55.87 -49.16
C ASN A 148 42.39 56.50 -50.52
N SER A 149 42.21 57.80 -50.68
CA SER A 149 42.68 58.48 -51.89
C SER A 149 44.21 58.46 -51.90
N ASP A 150 44.85 58.01 -53.00
CA ASP A 150 46.31 57.93 -53.18
C ASP A 150 47.02 59.31 -53.23
N SER A 151 46.34 60.36 -52.75
CA SER A 151 46.73 61.77 -52.80
C SER A 151 47.22 62.27 -51.44
N CYS A 152 48.11 63.28 -51.46
CA CYS A 152 48.63 63.96 -50.28
C CYS A 152 47.50 64.42 -49.32
N ILE A 153 47.74 64.37 -48.00
CA ILE A 153 46.81 64.76 -46.91
C ILE A 153 46.10 66.09 -47.15
N GLU A 154 46.80 67.06 -47.77
CA GLU A 154 46.26 68.39 -48.07
C GLU A 154 45.12 68.36 -49.11
N LEU A 155 45.08 67.37 -50.01
CA LEU A 155 44.10 67.29 -51.11
C LEU A 155 42.73 66.76 -50.66
N TYR A 156 42.68 65.73 -49.81
CA TYR A 156 41.40 65.17 -49.33
C TYR A 156 40.86 65.84 -48.06
N LYS A 157 41.61 66.78 -47.48
CA LYS A 157 41.20 67.54 -46.27
C LYS A 157 39.91 68.33 -46.51
N SER A 158 39.75 68.90 -47.70
CA SER A 158 38.53 69.62 -48.09
C SER A 158 37.32 68.68 -48.12
N ASP A 159 37.45 67.53 -48.79
CA ASP A 159 36.40 66.51 -48.91
C ASP A 159 36.01 65.94 -47.55
N LEU A 160 36.99 65.73 -46.67
CA LEU A 160 36.73 65.26 -45.30
C LEU A 160 35.96 66.30 -44.47
N ILE A 161 36.31 67.59 -44.58
CA ILE A 161 35.59 68.66 -43.87
C ILE A 161 34.15 68.75 -44.37
N GLU A 162 33.93 68.64 -45.69
CA GLU A 162 32.60 68.66 -46.28
C GLU A 162 31.76 67.46 -45.83
N PHE A 163 32.35 66.25 -45.85
CA PHE A 163 31.71 65.04 -45.33
C PHE A 163 31.30 65.18 -43.86
N LEU A 164 32.19 65.71 -43.01
CA LEU A 164 31.92 65.91 -41.58
C LEU A 164 30.82 66.94 -41.34
N LYS A 165 30.78 68.04 -42.12
CA LYS A 165 29.69 69.03 -42.04
C LYS A 165 28.35 68.39 -42.40
N LYS A 166 28.29 67.65 -43.52
CA LYS A 166 27.10 66.89 -43.93
C LYS A 166 26.63 65.93 -42.83
N LYS A 167 27.55 65.16 -42.23
CA LYS A 167 27.20 64.25 -41.13
C LYS A 167 26.75 64.96 -39.85
N HIS A 168 27.26 66.17 -39.60
CA HIS A 168 26.81 66.99 -38.49
C HIS A 168 25.39 67.54 -38.71
N GLU A 169 25.07 67.95 -39.94
CA GLU A 169 23.72 68.38 -40.34
C GLU A 169 22.69 67.23 -40.27
N GLU A 170 23.10 66.01 -40.64
CA GLU A 170 22.25 64.81 -40.61
C GLU A 170 22.06 64.21 -39.19
N LYS A 171 22.72 64.74 -38.15
CA LYS A 171 22.82 64.07 -36.82
C LYS A 171 21.47 63.71 -36.20
N GLU A 172 20.47 64.58 -36.30
CA GLU A 172 19.15 64.36 -35.68
C GLU A 172 18.38 63.26 -36.42
N SER A 173 18.45 63.26 -37.75
CA SER A 173 17.87 62.19 -38.58
C SER A 173 18.54 60.84 -38.29
N ASN A 174 19.87 60.83 -38.19
CA ASN A 174 20.64 59.62 -37.86
C ASN A 174 20.29 59.09 -36.47
N ASN A 175 20.14 59.97 -35.46
CA ASN A 175 19.69 59.60 -34.13
C ASN A 175 18.32 58.92 -34.14
N LEU A 176 17.34 59.48 -34.86
CA LEU A 176 16.00 58.89 -34.96
C LEU A 176 16.04 57.50 -35.60
N GLN A 177 16.81 57.34 -36.68
CA GLN A 177 16.95 56.04 -37.34
C GLN A 177 17.60 54.99 -36.43
N PHE A 178 18.63 55.36 -35.67
CA PHE A 178 19.25 54.46 -34.69
C PHE A 178 18.31 54.12 -33.54
N GLN A 179 17.54 55.08 -33.03
CA GLN A 179 16.55 54.82 -31.97
C GLN A 179 15.49 53.81 -32.42
N LEU A 180 14.88 54.01 -33.60
CA LEU A 180 13.89 53.08 -34.16
C LEU A 180 14.47 51.66 -34.36
N MET A 181 15.73 51.58 -34.78
CA MET A 181 16.44 50.33 -34.94
C MET A 181 16.69 49.64 -33.59
N ILE A 182 17.16 50.37 -32.58
CA ILE A 182 17.39 49.85 -31.23
C ILE A 182 16.09 49.35 -30.61
N GLU A 183 14.98 50.08 -30.74
CA GLU A 183 13.68 49.66 -30.22
C GLU A 183 13.19 48.35 -30.85
N LYS A 184 13.34 48.20 -32.18
CA LYS A 184 13.01 46.95 -32.87
C LYS A 184 13.84 45.77 -32.36
N ILE A 185 15.13 45.96 -32.12
CA ILE A 185 16.04 44.92 -31.60
C ILE A 185 15.64 44.54 -30.17
N LYS A 186 15.38 45.53 -29.30
CA LYS A 186 14.95 45.28 -27.92
C LYS A 186 13.66 44.47 -27.88
N ARG A 187 12.64 44.87 -28.66
CA ARG A 187 11.38 44.12 -28.77
C ARG A 187 11.60 42.67 -29.18
N TYR A 188 12.51 42.39 -30.12
CA TYR A 188 12.84 41.02 -30.52
C TYR A 188 13.52 40.23 -29.39
N GLN A 189 14.44 40.85 -28.65
CA GLN A 189 15.14 40.24 -27.51
C GLN A 189 14.20 39.92 -26.35
N ASP A 190 13.11 40.67 -26.19
CA ASP A 190 12.13 40.48 -25.11
C ASP A 190 11.07 39.39 -25.43
N ILE A 191 10.96 38.91 -26.68
CA ILE A 191 9.96 37.89 -27.08
C ILE A 191 9.96 36.64 -26.18
N PRO A 192 11.11 36.05 -25.79
CA PRO A 192 11.13 34.88 -24.92
C PRO A 192 10.48 35.12 -23.54
N GLN A 193 10.44 36.38 -23.07
CA GLN A 193 9.84 36.74 -21.79
C GLN A 193 8.30 36.87 -21.85
N ILE A 194 7.73 36.98 -23.06
CA ILE A 194 6.28 37.05 -23.29
C ILE A 194 5.62 35.68 -22.99
N PHE A 195 6.36 34.58 -23.21
CA PHE A 195 5.86 33.23 -22.99
C PHE A 195 6.15 32.77 -21.55
N ASN A 196 5.20 33.00 -20.65
CA ASN A 196 5.29 32.57 -19.25
C ASN A 196 4.90 31.09 -19.09
N PHE A 197 5.83 30.19 -19.41
CA PHE A 197 5.65 28.74 -19.25
C PHE A 197 5.53 28.31 -17.77
N CYS A 198 6.04 29.10 -16.83
CA CYS A 198 5.94 28.80 -15.40
C CYS A 198 4.48 28.82 -14.92
N SER A 199 3.68 29.78 -15.38
CA SER A 199 2.25 29.85 -15.05
C SER A 199 1.50 28.61 -15.55
N ILE A 200 1.75 28.22 -16.81
CA ILE A 200 1.12 27.06 -17.45
C ILE A 200 1.50 25.77 -16.71
N LYS A 201 2.79 25.61 -16.37
CA LYS A 201 3.28 24.46 -15.60
C LYS A 201 2.55 24.35 -14.25
N THR A 202 2.46 25.45 -13.51
CA THR A 202 1.81 25.48 -12.19
C THR A 202 0.33 25.11 -12.29
N GLN A 203 -0.40 25.66 -13.28
CA GLN A 203 -1.80 25.33 -13.49
C GLN A 203 -1.99 23.86 -13.86
N PHE A 204 -1.13 23.31 -14.72
CA PHE A 204 -1.20 21.90 -15.10
C PHE A 204 -0.95 20.97 -13.90
N SER A 205 0.07 21.25 -13.09
CA SER A 205 0.34 20.51 -11.86
C SER A 205 -0.82 20.60 -10.87
N GLN A 206 -1.45 21.77 -10.71
CA GLN A 206 -2.61 21.92 -9.84
C GLN A 206 -3.81 21.08 -10.30
N GLN A 207 -4.03 20.94 -11.61
CA GLN A 207 -5.12 20.10 -12.12
C GLN A 207 -4.83 18.60 -11.92
N LEU A 208 -3.57 18.17 -12.10
CA LEU A 208 -3.18 16.79 -11.82
C LEU A 208 -3.38 16.43 -10.34
N ASN A 209 -3.02 17.32 -9.42
CA ASN A 209 -3.19 17.07 -7.98
C ASN A 209 -4.66 16.94 -7.56
N LYS A 210 -5.63 17.39 -8.36
CA LYS A 210 -7.06 17.15 -8.08
C LYS A 210 -7.45 15.69 -8.26
N LEU A 211 -6.67 14.91 -9.01
CA LEU A 211 -6.88 13.46 -9.12
C LEU A 211 -6.65 12.78 -7.76
N ASP A 212 -5.80 13.33 -6.89
CA ASP A 212 -5.57 12.79 -5.55
C ASP A 212 -6.86 12.76 -4.73
N ASP A 213 -7.76 13.73 -4.91
CA ASP A 213 -9.04 13.76 -4.21
C ASP A 213 -10.01 12.70 -4.76
N GLN A 214 -9.95 12.41 -6.07
CA GLN A 214 -10.71 11.30 -6.67
C GLN A 214 -10.18 9.92 -6.24
N ILE A 215 -8.86 9.81 -6.02
CA ILE A 215 -8.24 8.59 -5.47
C ILE A 215 -8.73 8.34 -4.04
N LYS A 216 -8.90 9.38 -3.21
CA LYS A 216 -9.46 9.23 -1.86
C LYS A 216 -10.90 8.74 -1.84
N GLU A 217 -11.73 9.06 -2.85
CA GLU A 217 -13.07 8.48 -2.97
C GLU A 217 -13.02 6.95 -3.18
N TYR A 218 -11.96 6.45 -3.80
CA TYR A 218 -11.73 5.00 -3.95
C TYR A 218 -11.37 4.33 -2.62
N ASP A 219 -10.65 5.02 -1.73
CA ASP A 219 -10.38 4.51 -0.39
C ASP A 219 -11.67 4.28 0.40
N PHE A 220 -12.66 5.18 0.27
CA PHE A 220 -13.99 4.99 0.86
C PHE A 220 -14.74 3.78 0.27
N PHE A 221 -14.64 3.55 -1.04
CA PHE A 221 -15.22 2.36 -1.67
C PHE A 221 -14.57 1.06 -1.14
N ARG A 222 -13.24 1.07 -0.95
CA ARG A 222 -12.50 -0.05 -0.37
C ARG A 222 -12.93 -0.32 1.07
N GLU A 223 -13.11 0.73 1.87
CA GLU A 223 -13.63 0.61 3.24
C GLU A 223 -15.01 -0.06 3.26
N ASN A 224 -15.92 0.33 2.35
CA ASN A 224 -17.24 -0.28 2.24
C ASN A 224 -17.16 -1.78 1.84
N ILE A 225 -16.26 -2.16 0.93
CA ILE A 225 -16.03 -3.57 0.60
C ILE A 225 -15.55 -4.35 1.82
N ASN A 226 -14.58 -3.81 2.55
CA ASN A 226 -14.06 -4.43 3.76
C ASN A 226 -15.14 -4.56 4.83
N GLU A 227 -16.01 -3.55 4.97
CA GLU A 227 -17.15 -3.59 5.88
C GLU A 227 -18.13 -4.70 5.48
N MET A 228 -18.50 -4.79 4.20
CA MET A 228 -19.38 -5.86 3.70
C MET A 228 -18.77 -7.26 3.95
N GLN A 229 -17.46 -7.43 3.73
CA GLN A 229 -16.75 -8.67 4.03
C GLN A 229 -16.80 -8.99 5.52
N ASN A 230 -16.57 -8.00 6.39
CA ASN A 230 -16.65 -8.18 7.83
C ASN A 230 -18.07 -8.58 8.28
N GLN A 231 -19.11 -7.95 7.72
CA GLN A 231 -20.50 -8.30 8.01
C GLN A 231 -20.80 -9.74 7.56
N LEU A 232 -20.34 -10.14 6.37
CA LEU A 232 -20.50 -11.50 5.86
C LEU A 232 -19.78 -12.52 6.76
N ASP A 233 -18.54 -12.24 7.17
CA ASP A 233 -17.76 -13.08 8.08
C ASP A 233 -18.46 -13.26 9.43
N ILE A 234 -19.08 -12.19 9.96
CA ILE A 234 -19.85 -12.26 11.21
C ILE A 234 -21.08 -13.14 11.03
N LEU A 235 -21.83 -12.99 9.93
CA LEU A 235 -23.00 -13.81 9.64
C LEU A 235 -22.63 -15.29 9.49
N ILE A 236 -21.55 -15.58 8.77
CA ILE A 236 -21.03 -16.94 8.61
C ILE A 236 -20.62 -17.53 9.97
N LYS A 237 -19.88 -16.77 10.79
CA LYS A 237 -19.47 -17.22 12.13
C LYS A 237 -20.64 -17.44 13.07
N ASN A 238 -21.64 -16.56 13.06
CA ASN A 238 -22.83 -16.72 13.89
C ASN A 238 -23.59 -17.98 13.49
N LYS A 239 -23.77 -18.22 12.20
CA LYS A 239 -24.43 -19.42 11.69
C LYS A 239 -23.64 -20.70 12.01
N LEU A 240 -22.32 -20.68 11.84
CA LEU A 240 -21.44 -21.79 12.27
C LEU A 240 -21.52 -22.03 13.77
N ASN A 241 -21.59 -20.99 14.59
CA ASN A 241 -21.73 -21.14 16.05
C ASN A 241 -23.10 -21.69 16.44
N GLU A 242 -24.17 -21.29 15.76
CA GLU A 242 -25.52 -21.86 15.94
C GLU A 242 -25.54 -23.35 15.56
N GLU A 243 -24.96 -23.72 14.41
CA GLU A 243 -24.85 -25.12 13.97
C GLU A 243 -23.93 -25.96 14.87
N ILE A 244 -22.84 -25.38 15.39
CA ILE A 244 -21.97 -26.05 16.38
C ILE A 244 -22.70 -26.23 17.70
N GLN A 245 -23.49 -25.26 18.15
CA GLN A 245 -24.30 -25.39 19.37
C GLN A 245 -25.40 -26.45 19.21
N ASP A 246 -26.02 -26.52 18.04
CA ASP A 246 -27.03 -27.54 17.72
C ASP A 246 -26.39 -28.93 17.60
N PHE A 247 -25.23 -29.03 16.93
CA PHE A 247 -24.43 -30.25 16.91
C PHE A 247 -23.98 -30.67 18.31
N ASP A 248 -23.47 -29.75 19.14
CA ASP A 248 -23.08 -30.06 20.52
C ASP A 248 -24.30 -30.49 21.35
N TYR A 249 -25.47 -29.91 21.14
CA TYR A 249 -26.71 -30.32 21.79
C TYR A 249 -27.11 -31.75 21.38
N HIS A 250 -27.17 -32.03 20.08
CA HIS A 250 -27.49 -33.34 19.54
C HIS A 250 -26.44 -34.40 19.87
N PHE A 251 -25.15 -34.05 19.82
CA PHE A 251 -24.03 -34.89 20.20
C PHE A 251 -24.03 -35.16 21.70
N ASN A 252 -24.36 -34.19 22.56
CA ASN A 252 -24.49 -34.43 24.00
C ASN A 252 -25.70 -35.32 24.31
N CYS A 253 -26.80 -35.21 23.56
CA CYS A 253 -27.94 -36.12 23.66
C CYS A 253 -27.56 -37.55 23.22
N PHE A 254 -26.83 -37.69 22.11
CA PHE A 254 -26.31 -38.97 21.62
C PHE A 254 -25.28 -39.58 22.58
N ALA A 255 -24.33 -38.78 23.07
CA ALA A 255 -23.34 -39.18 24.06
C ALA A 255 -24.02 -39.59 25.37
N LYS A 256 -25.05 -38.88 25.86
CA LYS A 256 -25.87 -39.32 27.00
C LYS A 256 -26.60 -40.65 26.74
N GLY A 257 -27.00 -40.91 25.50
CA GLY A 257 -27.57 -42.19 25.07
C GLY A 257 -26.54 -43.33 25.08
N LEU A 258 -25.31 -43.07 24.62
CA LEU A 258 -24.18 -43.99 24.72
C LEU A 258 -23.71 -44.20 26.18
N TRP A 259 -23.75 -43.15 27.01
CA TRP A 259 -23.42 -43.20 28.44
C TRP A 259 -24.33 -44.14 29.24
N LYS A 260 -25.57 -44.36 28.80
CA LYS A 260 -26.44 -45.38 29.41
C LYS A 260 -26.01 -46.81 29.11
N ASN A 261 -25.14 -47.02 28.10
CA ASN A 261 -24.80 -48.34 27.56
C ASN A 261 -23.32 -48.73 27.70
N SER A 262 -22.42 -47.87 28.17
CA SER A 262 -21.01 -48.20 28.33
C SER A 262 -20.49 -47.89 29.74
N GLU A 263 -20.39 -48.92 30.57
CA GLU A 263 -19.58 -48.86 31.79
C GLU A 263 -18.09 -48.89 31.40
N ASN A 264 -17.41 -47.77 31.68
CA ASN A 264 -15.97 -47.64 31.93
C ASN A 264 -14.98 -48.13 30.84
N GLN A 265 -14.35 -47.19 30.10
CA GLN A 265 -12.86 -47.07 30.05
C GLN A 265 -12.28 -45.92 29.21
N ASP A 266 -13.01 -45.24 28.32
CA ASP A 266 -12.40 -44.24 27.40
C ASP A 266 -12.46 -42.77 27.87
N PHE A 267 -12.30 -42.51 29.17
CA PHE A 267 -12.47 -41.16 29.73
C PHE A 267 -11.28 -40.22 29.50
N ASP A 268 -10.06 -40.75 29.32
CA ASP A 268 -8.83 -39.94 29.37
C ASP A 268 -8.51 -39.23 28.04
N ILE A 269 -8.68 -39.89 26.88
CA ILE A 269 -8.26 -39.33 25.58
C ILE A 269 -9.14 -38.14 25.16
N PHE A 270 -10.43 -38.17 25.51
CA PHE A 270 -11.41 -37.14 25.12
C PHE A 270 -11.30 -35.85 25.93
N GLN A 271 -10.93 -35.91 27.20
CA GLN A 271 -10.61 -34.73 28.01
C GLN A 271 -9.34 -34.04 27.50
N THR A 272 -8.34 -34.80 27.06
CA THR A 272 -7.07 -34.24 26.54
C THR A 272 -7.26 -33.48 25.23
N ILE A 273 -8.08 -33.96 24.29
CA ILE A 273 -8.27 -33.29 22.98
C ILE A 273 -9.13 -32.02 23.11
N LYS A 274 -10.20 -32.06 23.94
CA LYS A 274 -11.02 -30.86 24.23
C LYS A 274 -10.24 -29.82 25.00
N SER A 275 -9.42 -30.21 25.98
CA SER A 275 -8.58 -29.26 26.70
C SER A 275 -7.50 -28.64 25.81
N THR A 276 -6.84 -29.39 24.92
CA THR A 276 -5.74 -28.85 24.11
C THR A 276 -6.20 -27.82 23.06
N ASN A 277 -7.31 -28.04 22.35
CA ASN A 277 -7.81 -27.07 21.36
C ASN A 277 -8.54 -25.86 21.97
N ILE A 278 -9.15 -26.02 23.15
CA ILE A 278 -9.82 -24.92 23.88
C ILE A 278 -8.80 -24.07 24.65
N TYR A 279 -7.66 -24.64 25.09
CA TYR A 279 -6.62 -23.89 25.80
C TYR A 279 -5.86 -22.95 24.86
N PHE A 280 -5.53 -23.39 23.63
CA PHE A 280 -4.86 -22.54 22.64
C PHE A 280 -5.77 -21.43 22.06
N SER A 281 -7.08 -21.65 21.95
CA SER A 281 -8.01 -20.62 21.46
C SER A 281 -8.43 -19.61 22.53
N LYS A 282 -8.39 -19.98 23.82
CA LYS A 282 -8.75 -19.08 24.93
C LYS A 282 -7.67 -18.08 25.32
N GLN A 283 -6.40 -18.37 25.05
CA GLN A 283 -5.28 -17.49 25.47
C GLN A 283 -4.87 -16.45 24.41
N ASN A 284 -5.13 -16.68 23.12
CA ASN A 284 -4.77 -15.71 22.10
C ASN A 284 -5.82 -14.58 22.01
N GLN A 285 -5.49 -13.45 22.62
CA GLN A 285 -6.33 -12.26 22.73
C GLN A 285 -5.95 -11.19 21.71
N ILE A 286 -5.30 -11.54 20.59
CA ILE A 286 -4.85 -10.58 19.57
C ILE A 286 -5.93 -9.64 19.04
N LYS A 287 -7.21 -10.06 19.09
CA LYS A 287 -8.37 -9.21 18.79
C LYS A 287 -8.41 -7.92 19.61
N LEU A 288 -7.80 -7.87 20.79
CA LEU A 288 -7.73 -6.68 21.63
C LEU A 288 -6.85 -5.56 21.03
N LEU A 289 -5.95 -5.90 20.11
CA LEU A 289 -5.10 -4.95 19.39
C LEU A 289 -5.71 -4.48 18.05
N ARG A 290 -6.72 -5.19 17.53
CA ARG A 290 -7.31 -4.91 16.20
C ARG A 290 -8.03 -3.56 16.18
N GLY A 291 -7.75 -2.76 15.15
CA GLY A 291 -8.36 -1.46 14.89
C GLY A 291 -7.88 -0.38 15.85
N LYS A 292 -6.80 -0.63 16.59
CA LYS A 292 -6.24 0.30 17.58
C LYS A 292 -4.89 0.85 17.14
N GLU A 293 -4.41 0.50 15.95
CA GLU A 293 -3.24 1.09 15.35
C GLU A 293 -3.36 2.62 15.22
N GLN A 294 -2.27 3.30 15.50
CA GLN A 294 -2.11 4.73 15.32
C GLN A 294 -0.69 5.00 14.88
N PHE A 295 -0.56 5.93 13.96
CA PHE A 295 0.72 6.32 13.39
C PHE A 295 1.33 7.45 14.22
N GLY A 296 2.65 7.42 14.36
CA GLY A 296 3.42 8.49 15.01
C GLY A 296 3.24 9.84 14.30
N SER A 297 3.72 10.90 14.94
CA SER A 297 3.61 12.28 14.42
C SER A 297 4.46 12.55 13.18
N ASP A 298 5.46 11.71 12.91
CA ASP A 298 6.25 11.81 11.68
C ASP A 298 5.36 11.49 10.47
N SER A 299 5.36 12.39 9.48
CA SER A 299 4.64 12.22 8.21
C SER A 299 4.86 10.86 7.54
N LYS A 300 6.05 10.28 7.70
CA LYS A 300 6.47 8.99 7.13
C LYS A 300 5.97 7.77 7.91
N SER A 301 5.37 8.00 9.07
CA SER A 301 4.65 6.95 9.79
C SER A 301 3.39 6.52 9.05
N GLN A 302 2.81 7.39 8.21
CA GLN A 302 1.62 7.07 7.39
C GLN A 302 1.94 6.06 6.27
N ASP A 303 3.21 5.86 5.94
CA ASP A 303 3.65 4.85 4.95
C ASP A 303 3.65 3.42 5.54
N ILE A 304 3.47 3.27 6.86
CA ILE A 304 3.33 1.97 7.51
C ILE A 304 1.93 1.43 7.22
N LYS A 305 1.84 0.20 6.72
CA LYS A 305 0.57 -0.49 6.51
C LYS A 305 0.35 -1.52 7.62
N VAL A 306 -0.87 -1.60 8.10
CA VAL A 306 -1.31 -2.64 9.04
C VAL A 306 -2.38 -3.45 8.36
N THR A 307 -2.17 -4.76 8.26
CA THR A 307 -3.17 -5.69 7.74
C THR A 307 -3.60 -6.64 8.85
N GLN A 308 -4.91 -6.80 9.00
CA GLN A 308 -5.48 -7.68 10.02
C GLN A 308 -6.04 -8.92 9.34
N HIS A 309 -5.38 -10.06 9.51
CA HIS A 309 -5.82 -11.31 8.93
C HIS A 309 -6.80 -11.98 9.90
N SER A 310 -8.09 -11.66 9.74
CA SER A 310 -9.19 -12.12 10.60
C SER A 310 -9.20 -13.64 10.79
N ASN A 311 -8.86 -14.39 9.74
CA ASN A 311 -8.83 -15.85 9.68
C ASN A 311 -7.57 -16.49 10.30
N GLN A 312 -6.50 -15.71 10.52
CA GLN A 312 -5.22 -16.24 10.96
C GLN A 312 -4.85 -15.83 12.39
N ASN A 313 -5.64 -14.98 13.05
CA ASN A 313 -5.27 -14.38 14.35
C ASN A 313 -3.88 -13.73 14.30
N VAL A 314 -3.61 -13.01 13.21
CA VAL A 314 -2.36 -12.29 12.96
C VAL A 314 -2.67 -10.82 12.65
N ILE A 315 -1.83 -9.93 13.17
CA ILE A 315 -1.75 -8.52 12.74
C ILE A 315 -0.38 -8.35 12.08
N SER A 316 -0.35 -8.06 10.79
CA SER A 316 0.89 -7.83 10.05
C SER A 316 1.15 -6.34 9.96
N VAL A 317 2.35 -5.93 10.36
CA VAL A 317 2.85 -4.56 10.24
C VAL A 317 3.90 -4.55 9.15
N TYR A 318 3.61 -3.79 8.09
CA TYR A 318 4.37 -3.74 6.87
C TYR A 318 4.94 -2.34 6.62
N LYS A 319 6.19 -2.28 6.17
CA LYS A 319 6.82 -1.05 5.69
C LYS A 319 7.60 -1.31 4.41
N ASN A 320 7.29 -0.55 3.35
CA ASN A 320 7.85 -0.70 2.00
C ASN A 320 8.48 0.58 1.45
N GLN A 321 9.35 1.24 2.22
CA GLN A 321 10.06 2.41 1.70
C GLN A 321 11.53 2.42 2.14
N GLU A 322 12.37 2.86 1.20
CA GLU A 322 13.81 2.65 1.15
C GLU A 322 14.63 3.33 2.25
N ILE A 323 14.12 4.39 2.91
CA ILE A 323 15.01 5.26 3.70
C ILE A 323 14.35 5.79 4.98
N ASP A 324 13.03 5.96 5.03
CA ASP A 324 12.43 6.88 5.98
C ASP A 324 12.10 6.29 7.36
N PHE A 325 12.15 7.14 8.36
CA PHE A 325 11.71 6.85 9.73
C PHE A 325 10.19 6.58 9.76
N GLY A 326 9.70 5.83 10.74
CA GLY A 326 8.25 5.72 10.97
C GLY A 326 7.95 4.95 12.23
N GLU A 327 6.85 5.30 12.89
CA GLU A 327 6.44 4.69 14.15
C GLU A 327 4.95 4.35 14.12
N ILE A 328 4.61 3.22 14.70
CA ILE A 328 3.23 2.79 14.92
C ILE A 328 3.07 2.30 16.35
N TYR A 329 1.96 2.65 16.98
CA TYR A 329 1.56 2.13 18.29
C TYR A 329 0.11 1.64 18.28
N PHE A 330 -0.19 0.70 19.17
CA PHE A 330 -1.53 0.15 19.34
C PHE A 330 -2.15 0.73 20.62
N LYS A 331 -3.25 1.50 20.49
CA LYS A 331 -4.03 2.15 21.58
C LYS A 331 -4.77 1.16 22.50
N HIS A 332 -4.14 0.04 22.82
CA HIS A 332 -4.58 -0.88 23.86
C HIS A 332 -3.74 -0.62 25.12
N GLU A 333 -4.40 -0.18 26.18
CA GLU A 333 -3.76 0.23 27.43
C GLU A 333 -3.13 -0.96 28.16
N LEU A 334 -1.80 -0.92 28.30
CA LEU A 334 -1.02 -1.82 29.14
C LEU A 334 -0.78 -1.11 30.48
N SER A 335 -1.26 -1.70 31.58
CA SER A 335 -1.17 -1.19 32.95
C SER A 335 -0.59 -2.22 33.93
N LYS A 336 -0.25 -1.76 35.15
CA LYS A 336 0.46 -2.53 36.18
C LYS A 336 -0.25 -3.79 36.73
N ASN A 337 -1.57 -3.85 36.62
CA ASN A 337 -2.37 -4.92 37.24
C ASN A 337 -2.29 -6.26 36.51
N LYS A 338 -1.70 -6.28 35.30
CA LYS A 338 -1.59 -7.46 34.46
C LYS A 338 -0.15 -7.67 34.01
N LYS A 339 0.16 -8.89 33.62
CA LYS A 339 1.35 -9.24 32.83
C LYS A 339 0.94 -9.47 31.39
N TYR A 340 1.83 -9.16 30.46
CA TYR A 340 1.53 -9.30 29.04
C TYR A 340 2.57 -10.16 28.34
N THR A 341 2.10 -11.03 27.45
CA THR A 341 2.95 -11.82 26.56
C THR A 341 2.59 -11.50 25.13
N ILE A 342 3.57 -11.09 24.33
CA ILE A 342 3.39 -10.73 22.93
C ILE A 342 4.41 -11.49 22.10
N ARG A 343 4.01 -12.10 20.98
CA ARG A 343 4.94 -12.76 20.06
C ARG A 343 4.91 -12.11 18.69
N PHE A 344 6.10 -11.83 18.18
CA PHE A 344 6.34 -11.24 16.86
C PHE A 344 7.07 -12.24 16.00
N LYS A 345 6.61 -12.47 14.77
CA LYS A 345 7.29 -13.27 13.77
C LYS A 345 7.78 -12.36 12.66
N PHE A 346 9.07 -12.41 12.38
CA PHE A 346 9.70 -11.67 11.29
C PHE A 346 9.60 -12.51 10.01
N ASN A 347 8.96 -11.99 8.97
CA ASN A 347 8.78 -12.71 7.71
C ASN A 347 9.89 -12.47 6.68
N ASP A 348 10.88 -11.68 7.07
CA ASP A 348 12.11 -11.36 6.34
C ASP A 348 13.30 -11.30 7.32
N GLU A 349 14.48 -10.88 6.83
CA GLU A 349 15.69 -10.76 7.65
C GLU A 349 15.72 -9.49 8.53
N GLY A 350 14.62 -8.73 8.54
CA GLY A 350 14.48 -7.44 9.18
C GLY A 350 15.30 -6.37 8.46
N GLY A 351 14.72 -5.19 8.23
CA GLY A 351 15.49 -4.01 7.85
C GLY A 351 16.60 -3.70 8.87
N LYS A 352 17.51 -2.77 8.53
CA LYS A 352 18.69 -2.49 9.36
C LYS A 352 18.39 -1.90 10.73
N TYR A 353 17.19 -1.41 11.02
CA TYR A 353 16.91 -0.80 12.32
C TYR A 353 15.42 -0.84 12.68
N ILE A 354 15.05 -1.75 13.58
CA ILE A 354 13.69 -1.90 14.11
C ILE A 354 13.78 -1.78 15.63
N ILE A 355 12.87 -1.07 16.28
CA ILE A 355 12.72 -1.05 17.73
C ILE A 355 11.31 -1.54 18.08
N ILE A 356 11.22 -2.52 18.96
CA ILE A 356 9.95 -2.99 19.53
C ILE A 356 9.98 -2.68 21.02
N GLY A 357 8.93 -2.05 21.54
CA GLY A 357 8.90 -1.59 22.92
C GLY A 357 7.55 -1.02 23.35
N LEU A 358 7.60 -0.18 24.38
CA LEU A 358 6.44 0.49 24.97
C LEU A 358 6.62 2.01 24.92
N ILE A 359 5.56 2.74 24.54
CA ILE A 359 5.50 4.20 24.66
C ILE A 359 4.52 4.58 25.77
N ASN A 360 4.89 5.58 26.58
CA ASN A 360 4.02 6.07 27.65
C ASN A 360 2.83 6.86 27.05
N LYS A 361 1.61 6.57 27.48
CA LYS A 361 0.38 7.25 27.05
C LYS A 361 0.45 8.78 27.20
N ASN A 362 1.18 9.27 28.21
CA ASN A 362 1.34 10.70 28.48
C ASN A 362 2.47 11.35 27.65
N ASN A 363 3.23 10.56 26.89
CA ASN A 363 4.35 11.02 26.07
C ASN A 363 4.33 10.38 24.66
N LEU A 364 3.19 10.50 23.97
CA LEU A 364 3.04 9.95 22.60
C LEU A 364 3.89 10.65 21.54
N ASN A 365 4.38 11.86 21.83
CA ASN A 365 5.32 12.58 20.96
C ASN A 365 6.77 12.11 21.16
N GLY A 366 7.04 11.31 22.20
CA GLY A 366 8.36 10.79 22.49
C GLY A 366 8.63 9.51 21.72
N LEU A 367 9.50 9.58 20.70
CA LEU A 367 9.92 8.41 19.94
C LEU A 367 10.47 7.30 20.85
N LEU A 368 10.22 6.03 20.54
CA LEU A 368 10.84 4.89 21.24
C LEU A 368 12.37 4.99 21.34
N SER A 369 13.03 5.54 20.32
CA SER A 369 14.47 5.81 20.33
C SER A 369 14.92 6.95 21.27
N LEU A 370 13.99 7.71 21.84
CA LEU A 370 14.30 8.74 22.83
C LEU A 370 13.99 8.22 24.24
N THR A 371 12.88 7.51 24.40
CA THR A 371 12.48 6.94 25.70
C THR A 371 13.34 5.76 26.10
N LYS A 372 13.93 5.05 25.12
CA LYS A 372 14.72 3.82 25.32
C LYS A 372 13.94 2.70 26.03
N GLN A 373 12.61 2.79 26.04
CA GLN A 373 11.69 1.78 26.59
C GLN A 373 11.40 0.65 25.57
N GLY A 374 12.42 0.28 24.79
CA GLY A 374 12.33 -0.69 23.72
C GLY A 374 13.67 -1.37 23.42
N LYS A 375 13.63 -2.43 22.63
CA LYS A 375 14.80 -3.16 22.16
C LYS A 375 14.98 -2.94 20.66
N SER A 376 16.18 -2.58 20.25
CA SER A 376 16.56 -2.56 18.82
C SER A 376 16.90 -3.96 18.31
N PHE A 377 16.52 -4.22 17.08
CA PHE A 377 16.78 -5.44 16.32
C PHE A 377 17.48 -5.05 15.01
N CYS A 378 18.27 -5.98 14.48
CA CYS A 378 19.06 -5.80 13.24
C CYS A 378 20.13 -4.69 13.28
N PHE A 379 20.32 -4.04 14.44
CA PHE A 379 21.33 -3.01 14.67
C PHE A 379 21.96 -3.17 16.05
N GLN A 380 23.26 -2.90 16.14
CA GLN A 380 23.96 -2.84 17.40
C GLN A 380 23.86 -1.43 17.99
N SER A 381 22.88 -1.22 18.87
CA SER A 381 22.79 -0.01 19.69
C SER A 381 22.84 -0.36 21.18
N PRO A 382 23.93 -0.04 21.91
CA PRO A 382 23.97 -0.20 23.36
C PRO A 382 22.91 0.67 24.06
N ASN A 383 22.50 1.76 23.41
CA ASN A 383 21.49 2.70 23.91
C ASN A 383 20.04 2.22 23.75
N HIS A 384 19.82 1.19 22.91
CA HIS A 384 18.48 0.69 22.54
C HIS A 384 18.54 -0.82 22.58
N GLY A 385 18.98 -1.35 23.71
CA GLY A 385 19.63 -2.66 23.70
C GLY A 385 19.21 -3.57 24.81
N GLY A 386 18.72 -3.05 25.92
CA GLY A 386 18.56 -3.88 27.09
C GLY A 386 19.88 -4.51 27.58
N ASN A 387 19.88 -4.94 28.83
CA ASN A 387 20.90 -5.79 29.41
C ASN A 387 20.73 -7.23 28.90
N ILE A 388 21.81 -7.89 28.47
CA ILE A 388 21.75 -9.34 28.15
C ILE A 388 21.70 -10.11 29.47
N VAL A 389 20.63 -10.87 29.68
CA VAL A 389 20.52 -11.78 30.81
C VAL A 389 21.15 -13.13 30.46
N LYS A 390 20.94 -13.58 29.23
CA LYS A 390 21.41 -14.88 28.72
C LYS A 390 21.59 -14.82 27.20
N GLY A 391 22.57 -15.56 26.67
CA GLY A 391 22.76 -15.74 25.22
C GLY A 391 23.31 -14.49 24.52
N ASP A 392 22.88 -14.27 23.29
CA ASP A 392 23.39 -13.19 22.44
C ASP A 392 22.35 -12.08 22.26
N TYR A 393 22.82 -10.92 21.81
CA TYR A 393 21.92 -9.89 21.31
C TYR A 393 21.24 -10.30 19.99
N PHE A 394 20.01 -9.84 19.78
CA PHE A 394 19.25 -10.01 18.54
C PHE A 394 19.76 -9.11 17.38
N TYR A 395 21.04 -9.19 17.04
CA TYR A 395 21.66 -8.39 15.98
C TYR A 395 21.36 -8.91 14.58
N THR A 396 21.04 -10.19 14.44
CA THR A 396 20.70 -10.80 13.16
C THR A 396 19.36 -11.50 13.30
N ILE A 397 18.36 -10.95 12.63
CA ILE A 397 17.05 -11.58 12.52
C ILE A 397 17.03 -12.35 11.21
N LYS A 398 16.59 -13.61 11.25
CA LYS A 398 16.40 -14.41 10.04
C LYS A 398 14.90 -14.48 9.74
N LYS A 399 14.56 -14.67 8.47
CA LYS A 399 13.18 -15.00 8.08
C LYS A 399 12.66 -16.18 8.91
N GLY A 400 11.48 -15.99 9.51
CA GLY A 400 10.83 -16.95 10.40
C GLY A 400 11.24 -16.85 11.87
N PHE A 401 12.18 -15.97 12.23
CA PHE A 401 12.53 -15.71 13.62
C PHE A 401 11.30 -15.24 14.40
N THR A 402 11.07 -15.84 15.57
CA THR A 402 9.97 -15.47 16.45
C THR A 402 10.53 -14.90 17.75
N LEU A 403 10.16 -13.66 18.03
CA LEU A 403 10.46 -12.95 19.27
C LEU A 403 9.28 -13.09 20.23
N GLN A 404 9.54 -13.40 21.49
CA GLN A 404 8.58 -13.22 22.58
C GLN A 404 8.99 -12.01 23.44
N MET A 405 8.03 -11.13 23.71
CA MET A 405 8.14 -9.99 24.59
C MET A 405 7.24 -10.23 25.81
N ASN A 406 7.84 -10.29 27.00
CA ASN A 406 7.12 -10.37 28.27
C ASN A 406 7.18 -9.01 28.97
N ILE A 407 6.04 -8.53 29.46
CA ILE A 407 5.91 -7.20 30.07
C ILE A 407 5.32 -7.35 31.47
N ASP A 408 5.96 -6.73 32.45
CA ASP A 408 5.49 -6.59 33.83
C ASP A 408 5.73 -5.15 34.29
N ILE A 409 4.72 -4.29 34.11
CA ILE A 409 4.83 -2.84 34.38
C ILE A 409 5.04 -2.56 35.87
N GLU A 410 4.38 -3.29 36.75
CA GLU A 410 4.55 -3.14 38.21
C GLU A 410 5.99 -3.45 38.63
N SER A 411 6.53 -4.56 38.13
CA SER A 411 7.94 -4.94 38.38
C SER A 411 8.93 -4.12 37.55
N LYS A 412 8.42 -3.21 36.70
CA LYS A 412 9.17 -2.34 35.78
C LYS A 412 10.02 -3.10 34.75
N GLN A 413 9.62 -4.31 34.39
CA GLN A 413 10.39 -5.21 33.55
C GLN A 413 9.78 -5.39 32.16
N ILE A 414 10.65 -5.39 31.15
CA ILE A 414 10.36 -5.97 29.84
C ILE A 414 11.48 -6.95 29.50
N GLN A 415 11.11 -8.15 29.06
CA GLN A 415 12.04 -9.17 28.57
C GLN A 415 11.75 -9.51 27.11
N TYR A 416 12.80 -9.77 26.36
CA TYR A 416 12.81 -10.13 24.95
C TYR A 416 13.53 -11.46 24.80
N LEU A 417 12.87 -12.47 24.22
CA LEU A 417 13.39 -13.84 24.12
C LEU A 417 13.22 -14.39 22.70
N ASP A 418 14.16 -15.20 22.22
CA ASP A 418 13.93 -16.04 21.05
C ASP A 418 12.95 -17.17 21.39
N PHE A 419 11.87 -17.31 20.62
CA PHE A 419 10.86 -18.33 20.83
C PHE A 419 10.91 -19.39 19.73
N PRO A 420 10.74 -20.69 20.04
CA PRO A 420 10.46 -21.28 21.35
C PRO A 420 11.71 -21.58 22.19
N LEU A 421 12.91 -21.38 21.65
CA LEU A 421 14.15 -21.95 22.19
C LEU A 421 14.65 -21.28 23.49
N LYS A 422 14.38 -19.99 23.70
CA LYS A 422 14.78 -19.19 24.87
C LYS A 422 16.28 -19.32 25.18
N THR A 423 17.09 -19.33 24.13
CA THR A 423 18.55 -19.36 24.23
C THR A 423 19.11 -17.99 24.56
N SER A 424 18.46 -16.93 24.08
CA SER A 424 18.82 -15.53 24.25
C SER A 424 17.70 -14.77 24.97
N ILE A 425 18.06 -14.05 26.04
CA ILE A 425 17.15 -13.31 26.91
C ILE A 425 17.76 -11.93 27.16
N ASN A 426 17.06 -10.89 26.70
CA ASN A 426 17.45 -9.50 26.92
C ASN A 426 16.37 -8.79 27.73
N GLN A 427 16.74 -7.87 28.61
CA GLN A 427 15.80 -7.10 29.43
C GLN A 427 16.11 -5.61 29.36
N LEU A 428 15.22 -4.69 29.70
CA LEU A 428 15.58 -3.26 29.75
C LEU A 428 16.77 -2.98 30.70
N GLN A 429 17.55 -1.94 30.42
CA GLN A 429 18.59 -1.46 31.33
C GLN A 429 17.95 -0.76 32.53
N ASN A 430 18.62 -0.79 33.69
CA ASN A 430 18.11 -0.24 34.96
C ASN A 430 17.76 1.26 34.88
N GLU A 431 18.37 2.01 33.96
CA GLU A 431 18.14 3.44 33.77
C GLU A 431 16.87 3.75 32.95
N PHE A 432 16.30 2.75 32.26
CA PHE A 432 15.15 2.91 31.36
C PHE A 432 13.95 2.06 31.79
N LEU A 433 13.85 1.81 33.10
CA LEU A 433 12.75 1.07 33.70
C LEU A 433 11.40 1.76 33.45
N LEU A 434 10.34 0.98 33.44
CA LEU A 434 8.98 1.49 33.31
C LEU A 434 8.58 2.23 34.60
N ASP A 435 7.84 3.33 34.47
CA ASP A 435 7.05 3.87 35.57
C ASP A 435 5.84 2.94 35.82
N SER A 436 5.74 2.44 37.05
CA SER A 436 4.71 1.47 37.46
C SER A 436 3.31 2.09 37.53
N GLU A 437 3.19 3.41 37.64
CA GLU A 437 1.88 4.09 37.69
C GLU A 437 1.41 4.56 36.30
N SER A 438 2.26 4.42 35.28
CA SER A 438 1.96 4.85 33.93
C SER A 438 1.21 3.79 33.12
N ILE A 439 0.47 4.26 32.12
CA ILE A 439 -0.16 3.44 31.08
C ILE A 439 0.72 3.47 29.83
N TYR A 440 0.90 2.32 29.20
CA TYR A 440 1.72 2.17 28.01
C TYR A 440 0.93 1.65 26.82
N TYR A 441 1.45 1.91 25.62
CA TYR A 441 1.00 1.31 24.37
C TYR A 441 2.14 0.48 23.76
N LEU A 442 1.78 -0.64 23.13
CA LEU A 442 2.72 -1.42 22.33
C LEU A 442 3.13 -0.60 21.11
N THR A 443 4.43 -0.47 20.86
CA THR A 443 4.96 0.35 19.77
C THR A 443 6.02 -0.41 18.98
N ILE A 444 5.98 -0.23 17.65
CA ILE A 444 6.98 -0.69 16.69
C ILE A 444 7.51 0.55 15.95
N GLN A 445 8.80 0.79 16.04
CA GLN A 445 9.49 1.88 15.36
C GLN A 445 10.42 1.31 14.29
N PHE A 446 10.30 1.82 13.08
CA PHE A 446 11.20 1.55 11.96
C PHE A 446 12.12 2.75 11.79
N GLY A 447 13.42 2.54 11.99
CA GLY A 447 14.37 3.63 11.91
C GLY A 447 14.94 3.87 10.51
N LYS A 448 15.62 5.02 10.38
CA LYS A 448 16.18 5.49 9.11
C LYS A 448 17.31 4.58 8.61
N GLN A 449 17.25 4.17 7.35
CA GLN A 449 18.34 3.42 6.73
C GLN A 449 19.42 4.34 6.16
N THR A 450 20.69 3.92 6.29
CA THR A 450 21.86 4.67 5.83
C THR A 450 22.29 4.35 4.41
N LYS A 451 21.73 3.31 3.77
CA LYS A 451 22.04 2.92 2.38
C LYS A 451 20.74 2.80 1.58
N GLN A 452 20.76 3.25 0.33
CA GLN A 452 19.66 3.19 -0.66
C GLN A 452 19.39 1.75 -1.15
N ILE A 453 19.34 0.76 -0.24
CA ILE A 453 18.96 -0.60 -0.61
C ILE A 453 17.51 -0.77 -0.20
N PRO A 454 16.57 -0.95 -1.14
CA PRO A 454 15.19 -1.30 -0.82
C PRO A 454 15.17 -2.54 0.04
N PHE A 455 14.44 -2.42 1.14
CA PHE A 455 14.12 -3.51 2.03
C PHE A 455 12.65 -3.39 2.35
N GLU A 456 11.97 -4.52 2.31
CA GLU A 456 10.63 -4.64 2.86
C GLU A 456 10.76 -5.29 4.22
N THR A 457 10.01 -4.77 5.20
CA THR A 457 9.92 -5.41 6.52
C THR A 457 8.46 -5.70 6.84
N VAL A 458 8.19 -6.96 7.14
CA VAL A 458 6.92 -7.53 7.54
C VAL A 458 7.10 -8.19 8.90
N ILE A 459 6.43 -7.62 9.92
CA ILE A 459 6.41 -8.16 11.28
C ILE A 459 4.98 -8.57 11.60
N ASP A 460 4.78 -9.86 11.85
CA ASP A 460 3.49 -10.39 12.29
C ASP A 460 3.44 -10.42 13.81
N ILE A 461 2.47 -9.74 14.40
CA ILE A 461 2.02 -10.05 15.76
C ILE A 461 1.18 -11.32 15.64
N ILE A 462 1.67 -12.42 16.21
CA ILE A 462 1.04 -13.75 16.09
C ILE A 462 0.39 -14.21 17.40
N HIS A 463 0.64 -13.50 18.49
CA HIS A 463 0.10 -13.81 19.81
C HIS A 463 0.11 -12.56 20.69
N PHE A 464 -0.98 -12.37 21.42
CA PHE A 464 -1.11 -11.37 22.49
C PHE A 464 -1.93 -11.98 23.61
N GLU A 465 -1.46 -11.88 24.85
CA GLU A 465 -2.13 -12.42 26.03
C GLU A 465 -1.96 -11.45 27.22
N GLU A 466 -3.06 -11.13 27.88
CA GLU A 466 -3.11 -10.47 29.18
C GLU A 466 -3.34 -11.51 30.28
N ILE A 467 -2.49 -11.51 31.30
CA ILE A 467 -2.56 -12.41 32.45
C ILE A 467 -2.81 -11.57 33.70
N GLU A 468 -3.97 -11.74 34.31
CA GLU A 468 -4.29 -11.11 35.61
C GLU A 468 -3.30 -11.59 36.67
N LYS A 469 -2.81 -10.67 37.50
CA LYS A 469 -2.00 -11.04 38.67
C LYS A 469 -2.95 -11.55 39.75
N ILE A 470 -2.74 -12.79 40.19
CA ILE A 470 -3.45 -13.42 41.31
C ILE A 470 -2.88 -12.88 42.63
#